data_AF-A0A925G5M9-F1
#
_entry.id   AF-A0A925G5M9-F1
#
_cell.length_a   1.000
_cell.length_b   1.000
_cell.length_c   1.000
_cell.angle_alpha   90.00
_cell.angle_beta   90.00
_cell.angle_gamma   90.00
#
_symmetry.space_group_name_H-M   'P 1'
#
loop_
_entity.id
_entity.type
_entity.pdbx_description
1 polymer ?
#
loop_
_entity_poly.entity_id
_entity_poly.type
_entity_poly.pdbx_seq_one_letter_code
_entity_poly.pdbx_strand_id
1 'polypeptide(L)'
;EVTKFDAPKATLMSYIIKGVLDRKLPWGLVLLGVMIAIVLEMSGIPSLAFAVGVYLPLSSSAPIFVGGLVRHLVDRNLRKKLAHRNLSEEELVAEGDKSPGVLMASGYIAGGAIAGIVIAFMAGVLTERTRSIEEWAKAHNPFYAGANADLLSLIPFILLTVLLYLVGRELLLADKSRKAGR
;
A
#
# COMPACT_ATOMS: atom_id res chain seq x y z
N GLU A 1 1.47 31.85 18.03
CA GLU A 1 0.90 30.57 18.49
C GLU A 1 1.47 29.44 17.65
N VAL A 2 1.94 28.38 18.31
CA VAL A 2 2.47 27.19 17.63
C VAL A 2 1.27 26.36 17.18
N THR A 3 0.98 26.32 15.88
CA THR A 3 0.00 25.41 15.29
C THR A 3 0.50 23.97 15.50
N LYS A 4 0.04 23.34 16.60
CA LYS A 4 0.22 21.92 16.83
C LYS A 4 -0.60 21.18 15.78
N PHE A 5 0.09 20.48 14.88
CA PHE A 5 -0.53 19.46 14.05
C PHE A 5 -0.87 18.28 14.97
N ASP A 6 -2.07 18.30 15.57
CA ASP A 6 -2.57 17.11 16.26
C ASP A 6 -2.64 15.98 15.24
N ALA A 7 -2.01 14.87 15.57
CA ALA A 7 -2.06 13.68 14.72
C ALA A 7 -3.54 13.35 14.46
N PRO A 8 -3.98 13.15 13.20
CA PRO A 8 -5.38 12.87 12.88
C PRO A 8 -5.99 11.73 13.72
N LYS A 9 -5.15 10.78 14.14
CA LYS A 9 -5.49 9.69 15.07
C LYS A 9 -5.88 10.19 16.46
N ALA A 10 -5.21 11.22 17.00
CA ALA A 10 -5.50 11.82 18.31
C ALA A 10 -6.80 12.62 18.29
N THR A 11 -7.06 13.39 17.23
CA THR A 11 -8.30 14.17 17.08
C THR A 11 -9.52 13.24 17.03
N LEU A 12 -9.44 12.14 16.27
CA LEU A 12 -10.53 11.17 16.16
C LEU A 12 -10.80 10.44 17.48
N MET A 13 -9.75 10.03 18.20
CA MET A 13 -9.88 9.47 19.55
C MET A 13 -10.48 10.47 20.53
N SER A 14 -10.15 11.77 20.41
CA SER A 14 -10.73 12.83 21.24
C SER A 14 -12.24 13.01 21.00
N TYR A 15 -12.71 12.88 19.76
CA TYR A 15 -14.14 12.95 19.43
C TYR A 15 -14.92 11.77 20.01
N ILE A 16 -14.34 10.57 19.98
CA ILE A 16 -14.93 9.39 20.62
C ILE A 16 -15.01 9.60 22.13
N ILE A 17 -13.90 9.99 22.77
CA ILE A 17 -13.84 10.18 24.24
C ILE A 17 -14.81 11.27 24.68
N LYS A 18 -14.81 12.44 24.02
CA LYS A 18 -15.76 13.53 24.33
C LYS A 18 -17.20 13.11 24.06
N GLY A 19 -17.47 12.40 22.95
CA GLY A 19 -18.80 11.90 22.65
C GLY A 19 -19.32 10.91 23.70
N VAL A 20 -18.46 10.04 24.23
CA VAL A 20 -18.82 9.09 25.30
C VAL A 20 -19.02 9.83 26.63
N LEU A 21 -18.09 10.74 26.99
CA LEU A 21 -18.12 11.47 28.25
C LEU A 21 -19.28 12.47 28.33
N ASP A 22 -19.55 13.19 27.25
CA ASP A 22 -20.65 14.16 27.15
C ASP A 22 -22.00 13.51 26.79
N ARG A 23 -22.04 12.17 26.61
CA ARG A 23 -23.19 11.38 26.12
C ARG A 23 -23.82 11.88 24.82
N LYS A 24 -23.10 12.69 24.04
CA LYS A 24 -23.54 13.26 22.75
C LYS A 24 -23.08 12.45 21.54
N LEU A 25 -22.55 11.25 21.76
CA LEU A 25 -22.15 10.38 20.66
C LEU A 25 -23.40 9.99 19.84
N PRO A 26 -23.37 10.10 18.51
CA PRO A 26 -24.50 9.75 17.66
C PRO A 26 -24.68 8.23 17.63
N TRP A 27 -25.26 7.67 18.70
CA TRP A 27 -25.46 6.23 18.89
C TRP A 27 -26.22 5.56 17.74
N GLY A 28 -27.10 6.29 17.07
CA GLY A 28 -27.77 5.81 15.84
C GLY A 28 -26.78 5.48 14.72
N LEU A 29 -25.75 6.31 14.50
CA LEU A 29 -24.70 6.05 13.50
C LEU A 29 -23.77 4.91 13.91
N VAL A 30 -23.49 4.77 15.20
CA VAL A 30 -22.68 3.64 15.72
C VAL A 30 -23.42 2.32 15.54
N LEU A 31 -24.69 2.26 15.95
CA LEU A 31 -25.51 1.06 15.81
C LEU A 31 -25.72 0.71 14.33
N LEU A 32 -25.89 1.71 13.45
CA LEU A 32 -25.92 1.48 12.01
C LEU A 32 -24.62 0.81 11.52
N GLY A 33 -23.45 1.31 11.95
CA GLY A 33 -22.16 0.71 11.62
C GLY A 33 -22.03 -0.74 12.12
N VAL A 34 -22.49 -1.02 13.34
CA VAL A 34 -22.53 -2.38 13.89
C VAL A 34 -23.43 -3.29 13.06
N MET A 35 -24.62 -2.83 12.67
CA MET A 35 -25.52 -3.60 11.82
C MET A 35 -24.91 -3.90 10.44
N ILE A 36 -24.26 -2.92 9.80
CA ILE A 36 -23.55 -3.14 8.53
C ILE A 36 -22.42 -4.15 8.71
N ALA A 37 -21.63 -4.05 9.79
CA ALA A 37 -20.55 -5.00 10.07
C ALA A 37 -21.08 -6.43 10.26
N ILE A 38 -22.19 -6.61 10.97
CA ILE A 38 -22.84 -7.93 11.14
C ILE A 38 -23.28 -8.48 9.78
N VAL A 39 -23.95 -7.68 8.95
CA VAL A 39 -24.40 -8.11 7.62
C VAL A 39 -23.22 -8.52 6.72
N LEU A 40 -22.12 -7.76 6.76
CA LEU A 40 -20.90 -8.09 6.01
C LEU A 40 -20.26 -9.39 6.50
N GLU A 41 -20.15 -9.57 7.82
CA GLU A 41 -19.58 -10.76 8.44
C GLU A 41 -20.41 -12.01 8.11
N MET A 42 -21.74 -11.90 8.15
CA MET A 42 -22.67 -12.95 7.72
C MET A 42 -22.56 -13.26 6.23
N SER A 43 -22.15 -12.28 5.42
CA SER A 43 -21.91 -12.45 3.98
C SER A 43 -20.50 -13.01 3.67
N GLY A 44 -19.68 -13.28 4.70
CA GLY A 44 -18.30 -13.75 4.54
C GLY A 44 -17.34 -12.68 4.03
N ILE A 45 -17.72 -11.40 4.06
CA ILE A 45 -16.87 -10.28 3.65
C ILE A 45 -16.23 -9.68 4.91
N PRO A 46 -14.88 -9.62 4.99
CA PRO A 46 -14.22 -9.02 6.15
C PRO A 46 -14.63 -7.55 6.32
N SER A 47 -15.40 -7.26 7.36
CA SER A 47 -15.96 -5.93 7.66
C SER A 47 -14.87 -4.85 7.78
N LEU A 48 -13.70 -5.22 8.32
CA LEU A 48 -12.53 -4.34 8.46
C LEU A 48 -11.99 -3.89 7.10
N ALA A 49 -11.79 -4.82 6.17
CA ALA A 49 -11.25 -4.51 4.84
C ALA A 49 -12.23 -3.63 4.04
N PHE A 50 -13.53 -3.92 4.17
CA PHE A 50 -14.59 -3.11 3.57
C PHE A 50 -14.58 -1.67 4.11
N ALA A 51 -14.54 -1.49 5.44
CA ALA A 51 -14.53 -0.16 6.05
C ALA A 51 -13.32 0.67 5.62
N VAL A 52 -12.13 0.06 5.55
CA VAL A 52 -10.91 0.73 5.06
C VAL A 52 -11.06 1.09 3.58
N GLY A 53 -11.64 0.20 2.76
CA GLY A 53 -11.86 0.44 1.34
C GLY A 53 -12.80 1.63 1.06
N VAL A 54 -13.89 1.75 1.81
CA VAL A 54 -14.84 2.88 1.69
C VAL A 54 -14.24 4.19 2.23
N TYR A 55 -13.30 4.10 3.17
CA TYR A 55 -12.63 5.27 3.75
C TYR A 55 -11.57 5.89 2.81
N LEU A 56 -10.94 5.11 1.93
CA LEU A 56 -9.83 5.57 1.09
C LEU A 56 -10.30 6.07 -0.29
N PRO A 57 -9.72 7.18 -0.80
CA PRO A 57 -9.96 7.62 -2.18
C PRO A 57 -9.57 6.54 -3.20
N LEU A 58 -10.30 6.48 -4.32
CA LEU A 58 -10.05 5.51 -5.39
C LEU A 58 -8.60 5.57 -5.92
N SER A 59 -8.02 6.76 -5.98
CA SER A 59 -6.63 6.99 -6.39
C SER A 59 -5.61 6.32 -5.46
N SER A 60 -5.93 6.18 -4.17
CA SER A 60 -5.06 5.53 -3.17
C SER A 60 -5.36 4.03 -3.04
N SER A 61 -6.60 3.60 -3.28
CA SER A 61 -6.98 2.19 -3.20
C SER A 61 -6.60 1.38 -4.45
N ALA A 62 -6.52 2.02 -5.64
CA ALA A 62 -6.13 1.33 -6.87
C ALA A 62 -4.70 0.72 -6.81
N PRO A 63 -3.65 1.42 -6.34
CA PRO A 63 -2.34 0.82 -6.14
C PRO A 63 -2.34 -0.35 -5.14
N ILE A 64 -3.12 -0.24 -4.06
CA ILE A 64 -3.28 -1.30 -3.05
C ILE A 64 -3.90 -2.54 -3.70
N PHE A 65 -4.94 -2.35 -4.51
CA PHE A 65 -5.58 -3.43 -5.26
C PHE A 65 -4.62 -4.12 -6.23
N VAL A 66 -3.83 -3.35 -6.98
CA VAL A 66 -2.79 -3.90 -7.89
C VAL A 66 -1.76 -4.72 -7.11
N GLY A 67 -1.30 -4.23 -5.95
CA GLY A 67 -0.40 -4.99 -5.07
C GLY A 67 -1.02 -6.31 -4.58
N GLY A 68 -2.28 -6.30 -4.19
CA GLY A 68 -3.04 -7.50 -3.82
C GLY A 68 -3.17 -8.49 -4.98
N LEU A 69 -3.41 -8.00 -6.20
CA LEU A 69 -3.45 -8.84 -7.40
C LEU A 69 -2.09 -9.49 -7.68
N VAL A 70 -0.99 -8.75 -7.54
CA VAL A 70 0.37 -9.31 -7.67
C VAL A 70 0.60 -10.41 -6.63
N ARG A 71 0.25 -10.18 -5.36
CA ARG A 71 0.35 -11.19 -4.29
C ARG A 71 -0.44 -12.44 -4.65
N HIS A 72 -1.68 -12.29 -5.08
CA HIS A 72 -2.52 -13.40 -5.50
C HIS A 72 -1.88 -14.22 -6.64
N LEU A 73 -1.32 -13.54 -7.65
CA LEU A 73 -0.64 -14.22 -8.77
C LEU A 73 0.64 -14.94 -8.33
N VAL A 74 1.44 -14.32 -7.44
CA VAL A 74 2.65 -14.92 -6.88
C VAL A 74 2.29 -16.17 -6.06
N ASP A 75 1.28 -16.07 -5.20
CA ASP A 75 0.83 -17.18 -4.36
C ASP A 75 0.29 -18.33 -5.19
N ARG A 76 -0.51 -18.04 -6.23
CA ARG A 76 -1.00 -19.06 -7.17
C ARG A 76 0.15 -19.82 -7.84
N ASN A 77 1.23 -19.13 -8.18
CA ASN A 77 2.43 -19.75 -8.74
C ASN A 77 3.19 -20.58 -7.69
N LEU A 78 3.28 -20.10 -6.45
CA LEU A 78 3.89 -20.83 -5.35
C LEU A 78 3.14 -22.12 -5.03
N ARG A 79 1.80 -22.08 -4.98
CA ARG A 79 0.93 -23.26 -4.80
C ARG A 79 1.22 -24.33 -5.85
N LYS A 80 1.42 -23.94 -7.12
CA LYS A 80 1.79 -24.86 -8.20
C LYS A 80 3.18 -25.48 -8.01
N LYS A 81 4.18 -24.70 -7.60
CA LYS A 81 5.56 -25.21 -7.36
C LYS A 81 5.60 -26.19 -6.18
N LEU A 82 4.79 -25.96 -5.16
CA LEU A 82 4.76 -26.75 -3.91
C LEU A 82 3.67 -27.81 -3.89
N ALA A 83 2.95 -28.02 -5.00
CA ALA A 83 1.90 -29.04 -5.12
C ALA A 83 2.39 -30.45 -4.77
N HIS A 84 3.69 -30.72 -4.96
CA HIS A 84 4.32 -32.00 -4.64
C HIS A 84 4.61 -32.22 -3.15
N ARG A 85 4.53 -31.17 -2.31
CA ARG A 85 4.92 -31.21 -0.90
C ARG A 85 3.77 -31.45 0.09
N ASN A 86 2.52 -31.60 -0.37
CA ASN A 86 1.33 -31.80 0.49
C ASN A 86 1.33 -30.94 1.77
N LEU A 87 1.68 -29.66 1.62
CA LEU A 87 1.72 -28.71 2.73
C LEU A 87 0.29 -28.30 3.10
N SER A 88 0.06 -28.05 4.39
CA SER A 88 -1.17 -27.42 4.84
C SER A 88 -1.30 -25.99 4.29
N GLU A 89 -2.51 -25.44 4.32
CA GLU A 89 -2.72 -24.06 3.84
C GLU A 89 -1.95 -23.03 4.68
N GLU A 90 -1.81 -23.27 5.99
CA GLU A 90 -1.04 -22.43 6.91
C GLU A 90 0.46 -22.47 6.59
N GLU A 91 1.01 -23.66 6.32
CA GLU A 91 2.41 -23.83 5.95
C GLU A 91 2.73 -23.16 4.60
N LEU A 92 1.77 -23.19 3.67
CA LEU A 92 1.92 -22.57 2.36
C LEU A 92 1.93 -21.04 2.45
N VAL A 93 1.10 -20.46 3.32
CA VAL A 93 1.12 -19.01 3.61
C VAL A 93 2.43 -18.62 4.28
N ALA A 94 2.87 -19.38 5.28
CA ALA A 94 4.13 -19.11 5.98
C ALA A 94 5.36 -19.19 5.05
N GLU A 95 5.37 -20.10 4.09
CA GLU A 95 6.42 -20.17 3.05
C GLU A 95 6.33 -18.96 2.10
N GLY A 96 5.10 -18.55 1.74
CA GLY A 96 4.86 -17.35 0.94
C GLY A 96 5.30 -16.06 1.63
N ASP A 97 5.20 -15.97 2.95
CA ASP A 97 5.62 -14.83 3.77
C ASP A 97 7.15 -14.70 3.87
N LYS A 98 7.87 -15.82 3.71
CA LYS A 98 9.33 -15.85 3.61
C LYS A 98 9.84 -15.56 2.20
N SER A 99 8.96 -15.31 1.24
CA SER A 99 9.35 -15.15 -0.16
C SER A 99 10.19 -13.88 -0.38
N PRO A 100 11.12 -13.89 -1.36
CA PRO A 100 11.85 -12.69 -1.77
C PRO A 100 10.94 -11.52 -2.15
N GLY A 101 9.72 -11.80 -2.63
CA GLY A 101 8.72 -10.79 -2.96
C GLY A 101 8.25 -9.99 -1.73
N VAL A 102 8.06 -10.63 -0.59
CA VAL A 102 7.65 -9.95 0.66
C VAL A 102 8.79 -9.10 1.21
N LEU A 103 10.03 -9.60 1.18
CA LEU A 103 11.23 -8.83 1.55
C LEU A 103 11.40 -7.58 0.66
N MET A 104 11.14 -7.73 -0.63
CA MET A 104 11.22 -6.62 -1.56
C MET A 104 10.10 -5.59 -1.33
N ALA A 105 8.87 -6.04 -1.06
CA ALA A 105 7.75 -5.16 -0.75
C ALA A 105 8.00 -4.33 0.52
N SER A 106 8.58 -4.93 1.58
CA SER A 106 8.98 -4.18 2.76
C SER A 106 10.11 -3.18 2.46
N GLY A 107 11.04 -3.55 1.57
CA GLY A 107 12.03 -2.64 1.01
C GLY A 107 11.42 -1.44 0.28
N TYR A 108 10.35 -1.63 -0.50
CA TYR A 108 9.61 -0.54 -1.15
C TYR A 108 8.94 0.40 -0.15
N ILE A 109 8.39 -0.13 0.95
CA ILE A 109 7.80 0.68 2.02
C ILE A 109 8.89 1.57 2.66
N ALA A 110 10.03 1.00 3.03
CA ALA A 110 11.15 1.74 3.61
C ALA A 110 11.75 2.76 2.63
N GLY A 111 11.96 2.36 1.36
CA GLY A 111 12.47 3.22 0.31
C GLY A 111 11.55 4.40 0.01
N GLY A 112 10.23 4.17 -0.01
CA GLY A 112 9.24 5.23 -0.16
C GLY A 112 9.29 6.26 0.97
N ALA A 113 9.47 5.81 2.21
CA ALA A 113 9.63 6.72 3.36
C ALA A 113 10.90 7.57 3.25
N ILE A 114 12.03 6.97 2.90
CA ILE A 114 13.31 7.68 2.71
C ILE A 114 13.21 8.67 1.54
N ALA A 115 12.64 8.26 0.41
CA ALA A 115 12.42 9.15 -0.73
C ALA A 115 11.52 10.33 -0.37
N GLY A 116 10.47 10.11 0.43
CA GLY A 116 9.62 11.19 0.95
C GLY A 116 10.39 12.21 1.78
N ILE A 117 11.30 11.76 2.65
CA ILE A 117 12.17 12.66 3.45
C ILE A 117 13.11 13.46 2.53
N VAL A 118 13.71 12.81 1.54
CA VAL A 118 14.59 13.49 0.57
C VAL A 118 13.85 14.54 -0.23
N ILE A 119 12.62 14.23 -0.71
CA ILE A 119 11.77 15.17 -1.44
C ILE A 119 11.38 16.35 -0.53
N ALA A 120 10.99 16.09 0.71
CA ALA A 120 10.65 17.15 1.66
C ALA A 120 11.85 18.07 1.96
N PHE A 121 13.05 17.50 2.08
CA PHE A 121 14.27 18.26 2.27
C PHE A 121 14.60 19.14 1.04
N MET A 122 14.52 18.58 -0.17
CA MET A 122 14.73 19.34 -1.41
C MET A 122 13.71 20.47 -1.56
N ALA A 123 12.44 20.21 -1.28
CA ALA A 123 11.38 21.21 -1.37
C ALA A 123 11.51 22.32 -0.31
N GLY A 124 11.98 21.99 0.90
CA GLY A 124 12.07 22.94 2.01
C GLY A 124 13.39 23.74 2.09
N VAL A 125 14.52 23.11 1.76
CA VAL A 125 15.86 23.73 1.93
C VAL A 125 16.45 24.21 0.61
N LEU A 126 16.17 23.50 -0.49
CA LEU A 126 16.73 23.78 -1.81
C LEU A 126 15.68 24.41 -2.74
N THR A 127 14.85 25.31 -2.21
CA THR A 127 13.66 25.84 -2.89
C THR A 127 13.95 26.42 -4.27
N GLU A 128 15.02 27.21 -4.44
CA GLU A 128 15.39 27.80 -5.74
C GLU A 128 15.88 26.76 -6.77
N ARG A 129 16.60 25.74 -6.30
CA ARG A 129 17.04 24.63 -7.15
C ARG A 129 15.85 23.74 -7.53
N THR A 130 14.92 23.50 -6.61
CA THR A 130 13.69 22.75 -6.86
C THR A 130 12.81 23.48 -7.88
N ARG A 131 12.65 24.79 -7.73
CA ARG A 131 11.86 25.62 -8.65
C ARG A 131 12.45 25.66 -10.06
N SER A 132 13.76 25.86 -10.19
CA SER A 132 14.42 25.84 -11.51
C SER A 132 14.32 24.48 -12.22
N ILE A 133 14.41 23.37 -11.48
CA ILE A 133 14.17 22.03 -12.02
C ILE A 133 12.71 21.87 -12.49
N GLU A 134 11.75 22.35 -11.70
CA GLU A 134 10.33 22.26 -12.01
C GLU A 134 9.95 23.09 -13.25
N GLU A 135 10.49 24.31 -13.37
CA GLU A 135 10.29 25.18 -14.53
C GLU A 135 10.92 24.59 -15.80
N TRP A 136 12.14 24.04 -15.70
CA TRP A 136 12.77 23.32 -16.81
C TRP A 136 11.94 22.10 -17.25
N ALA A 137 11.45 21.31 -16.28
CA ALA A 137 10.66 20.13 -16.56
C ALA A 137 9.30 20.46 -17.17
N LYS A 138 8.63 21.52 -16.73
CA LYS A 138 7.39 22.03 -17.35
C LYS A 138 7.62 22.51 -18.79
N ALA A 139 8.77 23.12 -19.07
CA ALA A 139 9.07 23.65 -20.40
C ALA A 139 9.45 22.55 -21.42
N HIS A 140 10.15 21.50 -20.99
CA HIS A 140 10.71 20.49 -21.89
C HIS A 140 9.99 19.15 -21.89
N ASN A 141 9.14 18.87 -20.89
CA ASN A 141 8.43 17.61 -20.78
C ASN A 141 6.90 17.82 -20.80
N PRO A 142 6.24 17.50 -21.92
CA PRO A 142 4.78 17.66 -22.05
C PRO A 142 3.97 16.69 -21.16
N PHE A 143 4.64 15.71 -20.54
CA PHE A 143 4.05 14.77 -19.57
C PHE A 143 4.37 15.12 -18.12
N TYR A 144 5.03 16.26 -17.85
CA TYR A 144 5.37 16.65 -16.48
C TYR A 144 4.25 17.43 -15.78
N ALA A 145 3.47 18.22 -16.53
CA ALA A 145 2.33 18.98 -16.00
C ALA A 145 1.13 18.94 -16.96
N GLY A 146 -0.09 18.89 -16.41
CA GLY A 146 -1.34 18.88 -17.18
C GLY A 146 -2.09 17.54 -17.13
N ALA A 147 -3.08 17.36 -18.00
CA ALA A 147 -3.98 16.19 -17.99
C ALA A 147 -3.28 14.85 -18.27
N ASN A 148 -2.08 14.87 -18.88
CA ASN A 148 -1.29 13.68 -19.20
C ASN A 148 -0.19 13.40 -18.17
N ALA A 149 -0.11 14.16 -17.06
CA ALA A 149 0.93 13.98 -16.05
C ALA A 149 0.87 12.59 -15.38
N ASP A 150 -0.33 12.02 -15.29
CA ASP A 150 -0.55 10.69 -14.72
C ASP A 150 0.09 9.56 -15.55
N LEU A 151 0.29 9.77 -16.86
CA LEU A 151 0.96 8.78 -17.71
C LEU A 151 2.44 8.63 -17.34
N LEU A 152 3.10 9.74 -16.99
CA LEU A 152 4.51 9.72 -16.59
C LEU A 152 4.70 8.99 -15.27
N SER A 153 3.79 9.16 -14.31
CA SER A 153 3.84 8.47 -13.02
C SER A 153 3.45 6.99 -13.11
N LEU A 154 2.67 6.60 -14.11
CA LEU A 154 2.31 5.21 -14.39
C LEU A 154 3.51 4.35 -14.80
N ILE A 155 4.49 4.92 -15.51
CA ILE A 155 5.69 4.20 -15.97
C ILE A 155 6.49 3.62 -14.80
N PRO A 156 6.97 4.41 -13.82
CA PRO A 156 7.70 3.87 -12.69
C PRO A 156 6.82 2.94 -11.83
N PHE A 157 5.51 3.21 -11.73
CA PHE A 157 4.58 2.34 -11.01
C PHE A 157 4.48 0.94 -11.63
N ILE A 158 4.26 0.87 -12.95
CA ILE A 158 4.25 -0.41 -13.70
C ILE A 158 5.61 -1.09 -13.56
N LEU A 159 6.71 -0.36 -13.72
CA LEU A 159 8.05 -0.92 -13.62
C LEU A 159 8.29 -1.57 -12.25
N LEU A 160 7.96 -0.87 -11.15
CA LEU A 160 8.12 -1.40 -9.79
C LEU A 160 7.22 -2.61 -9.54
N THR A 161 6.01 -2.60 -10.10
CA THR A 161 5.02 -3.69 -9.99
C THR A 161 5.46 -4.93 -10.77
N VAL A 162 5.95 -4.76 -11.99
CA VAL A 162 6.52 -5.84 -12.81
C VAL A 162 7.75 -6.42 -12.13
N LEU A 163 8.63 -5.56 -11.61
CA LEU A 163 9.84 -6.01 -10.91
C LEU A 163 9.48 -6.81 -9.65
N LEU A 164 8.48 -6.36 -8.88
CA LEU A 164 7.96 -7.09 -7.72
C LEU A 164 7.39 -8.45 -8.12
N TYR A 165 6.61 -8.51 -9.21
CA TYR A 165 6.06 -9.75 -9.72
C TYR A 165 7.16 -10.75 -10.16
N LEU A 166 8.20 -10.26 -10.86
CA LEU A 166 9.31 -11.09 -11.31
C LEU A 166 10.15 -11.61 -10.15
N VAL A 167 10.40 -10.78 -9.12
CA VAL A 167 11.11 -11.18 -7.90
C VAL A 167 10.26 -12.15 -7.07
N GLY A 168 8.96 -11.88 -6.90
CA GLY A 168 8.03 -12.77 -6.21
C GLY A 168 7.91 -14.15 -6.87
N ARG A 169 8.08 -14.22 -8.20
CA ARG A 169 8.15 -15.51 -8.93
C ARG A 169 9.50 -16.23 -8.83
N GLU A 170 10.47 -15.64 -8.16
CA GLU A 170 11.87 -16.08 -8.10
C GLU A 170 12.52 -16.16 -9.48
N LEU A 171 12.09 -15.33 -10.46
CA LEU A 171 12.69 -15.34 -11.80
C LEU A 171 14.02 -14.58 -11.84
N LEU A 172 14.12 -13.49 -11.07
CA LEU A 172 15.31 -12.62 -11.04
C LEU A 172 16.24 -12.85 -9.84
N LEU A 173 15.69 -13.29 -8.70
CA LEU A 173 16.43 -13.49 -7.45
C LEU A 173 16.22 -14.92 -6.89
N ALA A 174 16.16 -15.93 -7.76
CA ALA A 174 16.22 -17.32 -7.29
C ALA A 174 17.56 -17.56 -6.59
N ASP A 175 17.49 -17.88 -5.30
CA ASP A 175 18.65 -18.31 -4.53
C ASP A 175 19.31 -19.51 -5.21
N LYS A 176 20.56 -19.32 -5.64
CA LYS A 176 21.36 -20.31 -6.36
C LYS A 176 21.62 -21.55 -5.50
N SER A 177 21.45 -21.44 -4.18
CA SER A 177 21.57 -22.54 -3.20
C SER A 177 20.53 -23.66 -3.44
N ARG A 178 19.31 -23.33 -3.87
CA ARG A 178 18.22 -24.32 -4.09
C ARG A 178 18.37 -25.12 -5.39
N LYS A 179 19.25 -24.69 -6.31
CA LYS A 179 19.56 -25.40 -7.57
C LYS A 179 20.68 -26.43 -7.44
N ALA A 180 21.50 -26.37 -6.38
CA ALA A 180 22.63 -27.27 -6.20
C ALA A 180 22.29 -28.56 -5.43
N GLY A 181 21.05 -28.71 -4.94
CA GLY A 181 20.56 -29.88 -4.20
C GLY A 181 19.46 -30.67 -4.92
N ARG A 182 19.34 -30.52 -6.24
CA ARG A 182 18.49 -31.36 -7.10
C ARG A 182 19.34 -32.29 -7.95
#